data_AF-A0A8C5K5C8-F1
#
_entry.id   AF-A0A8C5K5C8-F1
#
_cell.length_a   1.000
_cell.length_b   1.000
_cell.length_c   1.000
_cell.angle_alpha   90.00
_cell.angle_beta   90.00
_cell.angle_gamma   90.00
#
_symmetry.space_group_name_H-M   'P 1'
#
loop_
_entity.id
_entity.type
_entity.pdbx_description
1 polymer ?
#
loop_
_entity_poly.entity_id
_entity_poly.type
_entity_poly.pdbx_seq_one_letter_code
_entity_poly.pdbx_strand_id
1 'polypeptide(L)'
;MIPILLLTFCLGIATAAPTFDHNLDAQWRQWKIKYGKIYRPYVETYKREVWEKNMKIIEQHNKEYREGKHSYTLGMNAFGDMTLQEYNKVLTGFQSQKLENGKVFQKTVFGDVPKFLDWSTKGYVNPVRDQGPCGSCWAFSASGALEGQLFRKTGKLISLSVQNLVDCSRPQGNLGCQGGLMPHAFQYIKDNGGLDTEKSYPYEAREGPCRYRPENSAINVTGFVQIPVDEKVLMNAVATVGPISVGVDANHVKFQFYKSGIYYNPDCSSIKLDHAVLAVGYGFEGKESHGSKYWFIKNSWGTSWGMNGYMKLAKDRNNHCGIARDASYPIL
;
A
#
# COMPACT_ATOMS: atom_id res chain seq x y z
N MET A 1 66.04 -0.29 34.30
CA MET A 1 64.58 -0.35 34.48
C MET A 1 64.00 1.02 34.21
N ILE A 2 63.27 1.20 33.11
CA ILE A 2 62.63 2.46 32.72
C ILE A 2 61.11 2.19 32.82
N PRO A 3 60.32 2.99 33.58
CA PRO A 3 58.89 2.78 33.65
C PRO A 3 58.22 3.47 32.46
N ILE A 4 57.57 2.68 31.60
CA ILE A 4 56.72 3.19 30.52
C ILE A 4 55.34 3.48 31.13
N LEU A 5 55.00 4.76 31.29
CA LEU A 5 53.64 5.18 31.64
C LEU A 5 52.76 5.11 30.38
N LEU A 6 51.88 4.12 30.32
CA LEU A 6 50.80 4.03 29.33
C LEU A 6 49.66 4.97 29.75
N LEU A 7 49.61 6.16 29.16
CA LEU A 7 48.46 7.06 29.23
C LEU A 7 47.38 6.56 28.25
N THR A 8 46.39 5.84 28.78
CA THR A 8 45.17 5.52 28.05
C THR A 8 44.30 6.77 27.90
N PHE A 9 44.28 7.34 26.69
CA PHE A 9 43.45 8.46 26.34
C PHE A 9 42.01 7.96 26.07
N CYS A 10 41.13 8.06 27.07
CA CYS A 10 39.70 7.84 26.88
C CYS A 10 39.11 9.01 26.08
N LEU A 11 39.12 8.92 24.75
CA LEU A 11 38.29 9.76 23.88
C LEU A 11 36.82 9.40 24.11
N GLY A 12 36.20 10.08 25.07
CA GLY A 12 34.75 10.08 25.21
C GLY A 12 34.13 10.71 23.98
N ILE A 13 33.39 9.92 23.19
CA ILE A 13 32.56 10.45 22.12
C ILE A 13 31.42 11.23 22.80
N ALA A 14 31.57 12.54 22.91
CA ALA A 14 30.48 13.42 23.33
C ALA A 14 29.42 13.41 22.21
N THR A 15 28.37 12.61 22.36
CA THR A 15 27.19 12.71 21.51
C THR A 15 26.50 14.03 21.83
N ALA A 16 26.58 15.00 20.93
CA ALA A 16 25.86 16.26 21.06
C ALA A 16 24.37 15.98 21.28
N ALA A 17 23.76 16.63 22.27
CA ALA A 17 22.33 16.51 22.49
C ALA A 17 21.57 16.96 21.23
N PRO A 18 20.48 16.29 20.85
CA PRO A 18 19.67 16.68 19.70
C PRO A 18 19.16 18.11 19.88
N THR A 19 19.48 18.99 18.93
CA THR A 19 18.96 20.36 18.92
C THR A 19 17.65 20.39 18.12
N PHE A 20 16.52 20.55 18.83
CA PHE A 20 15.20 20.64 18.21
C PHE A 20 14.90 22.04 17.69
N ASP A 21 14.11 22.13 16.61
CA ASP A 21 13.54 23.41 16.20
C ASP A 21 12.34 23.75 17.11
N HIS A 22 12.57 24.65 18.06
CA HIS A 22 11.54 25.10 19.00
C HIS A 22 10.33 25.77 18.33
N ASN A 23 10.46 26.25 17.08
CA ASN A 23 9.31 26.78 16.34
C ASN A 23 8.30 25.69 15.97
N LEU A 24 8.72 24.42 15.99
CA LEU A 24 7.87 23.27 15.68
C LEU A 24 7.19 22.66 16.91
N ASP A 25 7.44 23.17 18.13
CA ASP A 25 6.87 22.64 19.39
C ASP A 25 5.33 22.54 19.34
N ALA A 26 4.66 23.58 18.83
CA ALA A 26 3.21 23.59 18.71
C ALA A 26 2.71 22.57 17.67
N GLN A 27 3.37 22.48 16.52
CA GLN A 27 3.02 21.56 15.44
C GLN A 27 3.23 20.10 15.86
N TRP A 28 4.33 19.80 16.55
CA TRP A 28 4.61 18.48 17.12
C TRP A 28 3.51 18.05 18.10
N ARG A 29 3.13 18.92 19.05
CA ARG A 29 2.05 18.63 20.01
C ARG A 29 0.71 18.39 19.30
N GLN A 30 0.34 19.24 18.35
CA GLN A 30 -0.89 19.07 17.58
C GLN A 30 -0.90 17.79 16.76
N TRP A 31 0.23 17.46 16.12
CA TRP A 31 0.40 16.23 15.35
C TRP A 31 0.23 14.99 16.25
N LYS A 32 0.86 14.97 17.43
CA LYS A 32 0.70 13.87 18.39
C LYS A 32 -0.76 13.70 18.82
N ILE A 33 -1.45 14.80 19.15
CA ILE A 33 -2.87 14.77 19.53
C ILE A 33 -3.71 14.21 18.38
N LYS A 34 -3.50 14.72 17.16
CA LYS A 34 -4.26 14.32 15.97
C LYS A 34 -4.16 12.83 15.68
N TYR A 35 -3.00 12.23 15.87
CA TYR A 35 -2.73 10.81 15.57
C TYR A 35 -2.64 9.92 16.82
N GLY A 36 -3.08 10.42 17.98
CA GLY A 36 -3.13 9.65 19.23
C GLY A 36 -1.77 9.13 19.71
N LYS A 37 -0.69 9.88 19.45
CA LYS A 37 0.69 9.44 19.72
C LYS A 37 1.08 9.74 21.16
N ILE A 38 1.42 8.69 21.91
CA ILE A 38 1.86 8.75 23.30
C ILE A 38 3.17 7.98 23.41
N TYR A 39 4.17 8.60 24.03
CA TYR A 39 5.52 8.03 24.16
C TYR A 39 6.01 8.12 25.59
N ARG A 40 6.97 7.25 25.92
CA ARG A 40 7.82 7.46 27.10
C ARG A 40 8.81 8.60 26.80
N PRO A 41 9.26 9.38 27.80
CA PRO A 41 10.08 10.58 27.56
C PRO A 41 11.32 10.34 26.69
N TYR A 42 12.07 9.25 26.94
CA TYR A 42 13.27 8.92 26.17
C TYR A 42 12.98 8.51 24.70
N VAL A 43 11.79 7.97 24.43
CA VAL A 43 11.35 7.62 23.07
C VAL A 43 10.86 8.86 22.34
N GLU A 44 10.22 9.80 23.06
CA GLU A 44 9.65 11.00 22.46
C GLU A 44 10.71 11.85 21.76
N THR A 45 11.88 12.03 22.39
CA THR A 45 13.03 12.76 21.82
C THR A 45 13.37 12.21 20.44
N TYR A 46 13.63 10.89 20.35
CA TYR A 46 13.95 10.24 19.08
C TYR A 46 12.81 10.34 18.05
N LYS A 47 11.56 10.14 18.48
CA LYS A 47 10.40 10.22 17.57
C LYS A 47 10.18 11.62 17.02
N ARG A 48 10.46 12.64 17.83
CA ARG A 48 10.45 14.03 17.39
C ARG A 48 11.57 14.31 16.39
N GLU A 49 12.78 13.80 16.58
CA GLU A 49 13.88 13.96 15.60
C GLU A 49 13.50 13.40 14.22
N VAL A 50 12.92 12.19 14.20
CA VAL A 50 12.44 11.55 12.98
C VAL A 50 11.35 12.39 12.32
N TRP A 51 10.40 12.90 13.12
CA TRP A 51 9.33 13.77 12.64
C TRP A 51 9.84 15.08 12.04
N GLU A 52 10.78 15.77 12.69
CA GLU A 52 11.37 17.01 12.17
C GLU A 52 12.19 16.76 10.90
N LYS A 53 12.90 15.62 10.83
CA LYS A 53 13.61 15.20 9.60
C LYS A 53 12.63 14.99 8.44
N ASN A 54 11.51 14.30 8.69
CA ASN A 54 10.50 14.07 7.68
C ASN A 54 9.79 15.37 7.26
N MET A 55 9.53 16.30 8.19
CA MET A 55 9.02 17.64 7.88
C MET A 55 9.93 18.38 6.89
N LYS A 56 11.25 18.39 7.13
CA LYS A 56 12.23 19.03 6.22
C LYS A 56 12.21 18.42 4.82
N ILE A 57 12.09 17.08 4.72
CA ILE A 57 11.97 16.38 3.43
C ILE A 57 10.69 16.84 2.68
N ILE A 58 9.56 16.89 3.39
CA ILE A 58 8.27 17.33 2.84
C ILE A 58 8.34 18.78 2.34
N GLU A 59 8.88 19.68 3.16
CA GLU A 59 8.99 21.11 2.82
C GLU A 59 9.90 21.34 1.61
N GLN A 60 11.05 20.67 1.57
CA GLN A 60 11.98 20.77 0.45
C GLN A 60 11.37 20.21 -0.84
N HIS A 61 10.72 19.04 -0.79
CA HIS A 61 10.01 18.47 -1.95
C HIS A 61 8.92 19.42 -2.45
N ASN A 62 8.13 20.01 -1.55
CA ASN A 62 7.03 20.91 -1.92
C ASN A 62 7.53 22.27 -2.44
N LYS A 63 8.74 22.71 -2.06
CA LYS A 63 9.42 23.83 -2.71
C LYS A 63 9.78 23.49 -4.15
N GLU A 64 10.39 22.33 -4.39
CA GLU A 64 10.75 21.85 -5.73
C GLU A 64 9.51 21.62 -6.62
N TYR A 65 8.40 21.15 -6.04
CA TYR A 65 7.11 21.05 -6.72
C TYR A 65 6.64 22.42 -7.26
N ARG A 66 6.74 23.49 -6.45
CA ARG A 66 6.37 24.86 -6.88
C ARG A 66 7.29 25.39 -7.98
N GLU A 67 8.51 24.87 -8.07
CA GLU A 67 9.46 25.16 -9.15
C GLU A 67 9.24 24.28 -10.39
N GLY A 68 8.19 23.44 -10.41
CA GLY A 68 7.84 22.57 -11.53
C GLY A 68 8.70 21.31 -11.66
N LYS A 69 9.48 20.95 -10.63
CA LYS A 69 10.39 19.78 -10.67
C LYS A 69 9.69 18.47 -10.37
N HIS A 70 8.50 18.51 -9.74
CA HIS A 70 7.70 17.34 -9.38
C HIS A 70 6.25 17.51 -9.83
N SER A 71 5.58 16.40 -10.12
CA SER A 71 4.16 16.34 -10.50
C SER A 71 3.21 16.08 -9.33
N TYR A 72 3.72 16.06 -8.10
CA TYR A 72 2.98 15.73 -6.89
C TYR A 72 3.56 16.43 -5.65
N THR A 73 2.72 16.55 -4.63
CA THR A 73 3.08 17.11 -3.32
C THR A 73 3.15 16.03 -2.25
N LEU A 74 3.93 16.32 -1.21
CA LEU A 74 3.98 15.55 0.02
C LEU A 74 3.21 16.26 1.14
N GLY A 75 2.82 15.52 2.17
CA GLY A 75 2.14 16.06 3.33
C GLY A 75 2.34 15.21 4.56
N MET A 76 2.47 15.87 5.72
CA MET A 76 2.63 15.19 6.99
C MET A 76 1.38 14.36 7.34
N ASN A 77 1.59 13.10 7.73
CA ASN A 77 0.53 12.13 8.03
C ASN A 77 0.84 11.33 9.31
N ALA A 78 0.10 10.25 9.56
CA ALA A 78 0.23 9.42 10.76
C ALA A 78 1.61 8.73 10.91
N PHE A 79 2.40 8.69 9.82
CA PHE A 79 3.72 8.05 9.76
C PHE A 79 4.87 9.03 9.97
N GLY A 80 4.58 10.28 10.36
CA GLY A 80 5.58 11.33 10.55
C GLY A 80 6.75 10.95 11.45
N ASP A 81 6.50 10.17 12.51
CA ASP A 81 7.49 9.73 13.48
C ASP A 81 8.17 8.39 13.13
N MET A 82 7.92 7.86 11.93
CA MET A 82 8.49 6.59 11.48
C MET A 82 9.64 6.83 10.51
N THR A 83 10.75 6.12 10.74
CA THR A 83 11.82 5.99 9.75
C THR A 83 11.35 5.12 8.58
N LEU A 84 12.02 5.21 7.43
CA LEU A 84 11.73 4.35 6.27
C LEU A 84 11.80 2.85 6.63
N GLN A 85 12.75 2.46 7.48
CA GLN A 85 12.88 1.06 7.93
C GLN A 85 11.71 0.61 8.80
N GLU A 86 11.29 1.44 9.77
CA GLU A 86 10.11 1.14 10.61
C GLU A 86 8.84 1.09 9.76
N TYR A 87 8.69 2.03 8.83
CA TYR A 87 7.59 2.11 7.87
C TYR A 87 7.49 0.83 7.03
N ASN A 88 8.57 0.41 6.37
CA ASN A 88 8.55 -0.79 5.53
C ASN A 88 8.28 -2.05 6.35
N LYS A 89 8.92 -2.17 7.53
CA LYS A 89 8.76 -3.36 8.35
C LYS A 89 7.30 -3.61 8.77
N VAL A 90 6.50 -2.56 8.85
CA VAL A 90 5.20 -2.58 9.53
C VAL A 90 4.02 -2.41 8.56
N LEU A 91 4.20 -1.63 7.48
CA LEU A 91 3.12 -1.22 6.58
C LEU A 91 3.20 -1.83 5.19
N THR A 92 4.31 -2.51 4.89
CA THR A 92 4.45 -3.33 3.69
C THR A 92 4.46 -4.81 4.08
N GLY A 93 4.51 -5.70 3.11
CA GLY A 93 4.32 -7.14 3.35
C GLY A 93 3.96 -7.91 2.09
N PHE A 94 3.93 -7.26 0.93
CA PHE A 94 3.82 -7.96 -0.32
C PHE A 94 5.16 -8.62 -0.65
N GLN A 95 5.13 -9.91 -0.93
CA GLN A 95 6.32 -10.70 -1.22
C GLN A 95 6.32 -11.09 -2.70
N SER A 96 6.76 -10.17 -3.57
CA SER A 96 6.80 -10.41 -5.03
C SER A 96 7.48 -11.74 -5.36
N GLN A 97 6.72 -12.66 -5.96
CA GLN A 97 7.22 -13.95 -6.44
C GLN A 97 6.49 -14.31 -7.73
N LYS A 98 7.21 -14.95 -8.65
CA LYS A 98 6.60 -15.50 -9.86
C LYS A 98 5.82 -16.76 -9.48
N LEU A 99 4.50 -16.69 -9.61
CA LEU A 99 3.61 -17.81 -9.28
C LEU A 99 3.26 -18.61 -10.53
N GLU A 100 3.45 -19.93 -10.50
CA GLU A 100 3.23 -20.78 -11.68
C GLU A 100 1.78 -21.23 -11.89
N ASN A 101 0.90 -21.09 -10.89
CA ASN A 101 -0.41 -21.77 -10.86
C ASN A 101 -1.63 -20.90 -11.26
N GLY A 102 -1.43 -19.72 -11.84
CA GLY A 102 -2.52 -18.84 -12.29
C GLY A 102 -3.01 -19.17 -13.70
N LYS A 103 -4.32 -19.04 -13.96
CA LYS A 103 -4.78 -18.97 -15.35
C LYS A 103 -4.19 -17.72 -15.97
N VAL A 104 -3.55 -17.84 -17.13
CA VAL A 104 -3.03 -16.69 -17.88
C VAL A 104 -4.22 -15.92 -18.46
N PHE A 105 -4.25 -14.60 -18.28
CA PHE A 105 -5.26 -13.76 -18.91
C PHE A 105 -5.22 -13.98 -20.43
N GLN A 106 -6.29 -14.56 -20.98
CA GLN A 106 -6.41 -14.67 -22.42
C GLN A 106 -6.59 -13.26 -22.98
N LYS A 107 -5.68 -12.88 -23.87
CA LYS A 107 -5.69 -11.60 -24.58
C LYS A 107 -6.91 -11.57 -25.48
N THR A 108 -8.08 -11.24 -24.93
CA THR A 108 -9.26 -10.90 -25.71
C THR A 108 -8.90 -9.70 -26.58
N VAL A 109 -9.38 -9.73 -27.82
CA VAL A 109 -9.24 -8.63 -28.78
C VAL A 109 -9.56 -7.33 -28.04
N PHE A 110 -8.58 -6.42 -27.99
CA PHE A 110 -8.74 -5.15 -27.28
C PHE A 110 -9.84 -4.35 -27.99
N GLY A 111 -11.04 -4.36 -27.44
CA GLY A 111 -12.07 -3.38 -27.81
C GLY A 111 -11.65 -1.99 -27.33
N ASP A 112 -12.30 -0.96 -27.86
CA ASP A 112 -12.10 0.41 -27.37
C ASP A 112 -12.57 0.52 -25.91
N VAL A 113 -11.60 0.62 -24.99
CA VAL A 113 -11.86 0.85 -23.56
C VAL A 113 -11.97 2.35 -23.28
N PRO A 114 -12.74 2.77 -22.25
CA PRO A 114 -12.85 4.19 -21.89
C PRO A 114 -11.48 4.82 -21.62
N LYS A 115 -11.30 6.10 -21.95
CA LYS A 115 -10.06 6.86 -21.68
C LYS A 115 -9.86 7.22 -20.21
N PHE A 116 -10.98 7.32 -19.48
CA PHE A 116 -11.03 7.56 -18.04
C PHE A 116 -12.01 6.57 -17.43
N LEU A 117 -11.63 6.00 -16.30
CA LEU A 117 -12.46 5.08 -15.54
C LEU A 117 -12.14 5.18 -14.06
N ASP A 118 -13.18 5.22 -13.24
CA ASP A 118 -13.08 5.13 -11.79
C ASP A 118 -14.20 4.22 -11.25
N TRP A 119 -13.83 3.04 -10.78
CA TRP A 119 -14.77 2.07 -10.21
C TRP A 119 -15.30 2.49 -8.83
N SER A 120 -14.60 3.39 -8.12
CA SER A 120 -15.05 3.87 -6.80
C SER A 120 -16.33 4.68 -6.89
N THR A 121 -16.58 5.33 -8.04
CA THR A 121 -17.82 6.08 -8.31
C THR A 121 -18.96 5.19 -8.84
N LYS A 122 -18.70 3.89 -9.06
CA LYS A 122 -19.66 2.94 -9.66
C LYS A 122 -20.17 1.88 -8.68
N GLY A 123 -19.87 1.99 -7.40
CA GLY A 123 -20.32 1.04 -6.35
C GLY A 123 -19.47 -0.22 -6.20
N TYR A 124 -18.33 -0.33 -6.89
CA TYR A 124 -17.47 -1.52 -6.88
C TYR A 124 -16.46 -1.53 -5.72
N VAL A 125 -16.34 -0.44 -4.96
CA VAL A 125 -15.23 -0.23 -4.03
C VAL A 125 -15.78 0.19 -2.67
N ASN A 126 -15.54 -0.62 -1.64
CA ASN A 126 -15.84 -0.25 -0.25
C ASN A 126 -15.00 0.96 0.21
N PRO A 127 -15.32 1.60 1.35
CA PRO A 127 -14.48 2.64 1.94
C PRO A 127 -13.01 2.22 2.13
N VAL A 128 -12.11 3.21 2.20
CA VAL A 128 -10.70 2.97 2.54
C VAL A 128 -10.62 2.41 3.97
N ARG A 129 -9.77 1.39 4.13
CA ARG A 129 -9.48 0.75 5.42
C ARG A 129 -8.03 1.01 5.82
N ASP A 130 -7.68 0.63 7.04
CA ASP A 130 -6.34 0.81 7.61
C ASP A 130 -5.80 -0.55 8.11
N GLN A 131 -4.68 -0.98 7.56
CA GLN A 131 -4.01 -2.22 7.93
C GLN A 131 -3.32 -2.14 9.29
N GLY A 132 -3.08 -0.93 9.80
CA GLY A 132 -2.36 -0.73 11.06
C GLY A 132 -0.97 -1.36 11.03
N PRO A 133 -0.41 -1.76 12.18
CA PRO A 133 0.96 -2.26 12.26
C PRO A 133 1.11 -3.73 11.90
N CYS A 134 0.59 -4.14 10.74
CA CYS A 134 0.60 -5.50 10.23
C CYS A 134 0.84 -5.49 8.72
N GLY A 135 1.76 -6.34 8.23
CA GLY A 135 2.10 -6.47 6.81
C GLY A 135 1.06 -7.25 6.01
N SER A 136 -0.20 -6.85 6.12
CA SER A 136 -1.39 -7.49 5.54
C SER A 136 -1.93 -6.79 4.30
N CYS A 137 -1.16 -5.88 3.69
CA CYS A 137 -1.53 -5.18 2.45
C CYS A 137 -2.01 -6.13 1.34
N TRP A 138 -1.40 -7.32 1.24
CA TRP A 138 -1.79 -8.37 0.31
C TRP A 138 -3.24 -8.84 0.55
N ALA A 139 -3.66 -8.97 1.79
CA ALA A 139 -5.01 -9.37 2.15
C ALA A 139 -6.01 -8.25 1.84
N PHE A 140 -5.68 -6.98 2.12
CA PHE A 140 -6.51 -5.83 1.72
C PHE A 140 -6.67 -5.71 0.21
N SER A 141 -5.58 -5.88 -0.54
CA SER A 141 -5.60 -5.86 -2.01
C SER A 141 -6.46 -7.00 -2.57
N ALA A 142 -6.31 -8.22 -2.04
CA ALA A 142 -7.10 -9.38 -2.44
C ALA A 142 -8.59 -9.18 -2.13
N SER A 143 -8.93 -8.79 -0.89
CA SER A 143 -10.30 -8.49 -0.48
C SER A 143 -10.92 -7.42 -1.38
N GLY A 144 -10.20 -6.35 -1.72
CA GLY A 144 -10.72 -5.30 -2.60
C GLY A 144 -11.09 -5.80 -4.01
N ALA A 145 -10.30 -6.70 -4.60
CA ALA A 145 -10.61 -7.29 -5.90
C ALA A 145 -11.80 -8.26 -5.81
N LEU A 146 -11.88 -9.06 -4.74
CA LEU A 146 -12.99 -9.96 -4.46
C LEU A 146 -14.31 -9.20 -4.27
N GLU A 147 -14.29 -8.12 -3.49
CA GLU A 147 -15.43 -7.22 -3.26
C GLU A 147 -15.95 -6.64 -4.58
N GLY A 148 -15.04 -6.20 -5.45
CA GLY A 148 -15.39 -5.70 -6.79
C GLY A 148 -16.03 -6.76 -7.69
N GLN A 149 -15.50 -7.99 -7.70
CA GLN A 149 -16.12 -9.09 -8.46
C GLN A 149 -17.47 -9.52 -7.86
N LEU A 150 -17.61 -9.50 -6.54
CA LEU A 150 -18.86 -9.84 -5.87
C LEU A 150 -19.94 -8.83 -6.23
N PHE A 151 -19.61 -7.54 -6.21
CA PHE A 151 -20.49 -6.48 -6.67
C PHE A 151 -20.87 -6.66 -8.14
N ARG A 152 -19.90 -6.98 -9.03
CA ARG A 152 -20.16 -7.25 -10.44
C ARG A 152 -21.18 -8.38 -10.64
N LYS A 153 -21.07 -9.46 -9.87
CA LYS A 153 -21.91 -10.66 -10.00
C LYS A 153 -23.30 -10.48 -9.37
N THR A 154 -23.41 -9.71 -8.30
CA THR A 154 -24.61 -9.70 -7.44
C THR A 154 -25.29 -8.34 -7.29
N GLY A 155 -24.61 -7.25 -7.68
CA GLY A 155 -25.03 -5.87 -7.41
C GLY A 155 -24.93 -5.45 -5.93
N LYS A 156 -24.39 -6.30 -5.04
CA LYS A 156 -24.29 -6.02 -3.60
C LYS A 156 -22.84 -5.80 -3.21
N LEU A 157 -22.56 -4.63 -2.62
CA LEU A 157 -21.24 -4.30 -2.10
C LEU A 157 -21.16 -4.78 -0.65
N ILE A 158 -20.43 -5.87 -0.43
CA ILE A 158 -20.23 -6.48 0.89
C ILE A 158 -18.76 -6.34 1.24
N SER A 159 -18.43 -5.90 2.45
CA SER A 159 -17.03 -5.89 2.90
C SER A 159 -16.61 -7.27 3.37
N LEU A 160 -15.48 -7.75 2.85
CA LEU A 160 -14.95 -9.08 3.12
C LEU A 160 -13.86 -9.04 4.20
N SER A 161 -13.79 -10.10 5.00
CA SER A 161 -12.87 -10.19 6.14
C SER A 161 -11.43 -10.32 5.66
N VAL A 162 -10.65 -9.28 5.96
CA VAL A 162 -9.20 -9.32 5.79
C VAL A 162 -8.57 -10.24 6.84
N GLN A 163 -9.11 -10.24 8.07
CA GLN A 163 -8.60 -11.06 9.16
C GLN A 163 -8.70 -12.55 8.87
N ASN A 164 -9.78 -12.98 8.22
CA ASN A 164 -9.94 -14.36 7.81
C ASN A 164 -8.80 -14.79 6.88
N LEU A 165 -8.36 -13.94 5.95
CA LEU A 165 -7.21 -14.23 5.09
C LEU A 165 -5.91 -14.29 5.91
N VAL A 166 -5.69 -13.30 6.78
CA VAL A 166 -4.49 -13.21 7.63
C VAL A 166 -4.31 -14.46 8.50
N ASP A 167 -5.39 -14.96 9.11
CA ASP A 167 -5.34 -16.08 10.05
C ASP A 167 -5.34 -17.46 9.36
N CYS A 168 -5.97 -17.59 8.19
CA CYS A 168 -6.30 -18.91 7.62
C CYS A 168 -5.51 -19.31 6.37
N SER A 169 -4.89 -18.39 5.63
CA SER A 169 -4.26 -18.68 4.33
C SER A 169 -2.78 -19.10 4.40
N ARG A 170 -2.28 -19.44 5.59
CA ARG A 170 -0.92 -19.97 5.79
C ARG A 170 -0.63 -21.24 4.98
N PRO A 171 -1.55 -22.22 4.87
CA PRO A 171 -1.32 -23.42 4.05
C PRO A 171 -1.07 -23.13 2.56
N GLN A 172 -1.59 -22.01 2.04
CA GLN A 172 -1.38 -21.57 0.66
C GLN A 172 -0.10 -20.73 0.47
N GLY A 173 0.65 -20.47 1.54
CA GLY A 173 1.95 -19.79 1.49
C GLY A 173 1.95 -18.33 1.93
N ASN A 174 0.83 -17.79 2.43
CA ASN A 174 0.85 -16.49 3.11
C ASN A 174 1.42 -16.62 4.54
N LEU A 175 1.92 -15.52 5.08
CA LEU A 175 2.58 -15.47 6.39
C LEU A 175 1.93 -14.44 7.32
N GLY A 176 0.61 -14.25 7.20
CA GLY A 176 -0.16 -13.34 8.05
C GLY A 176 0.37 -11.91 8.00
N CYS A 177 0.82 -11.38 9.14
CA CYS A 177 1.37 -10.02 9.25
C CYS A 177 2.82 -9.92 8.77
N GLN A 178 3.50 -11.03 8.48
CA GLN A 178 4.84 -11.05 7.89
C GLN A 178 4.82 -10.98 6.36
N GLY A 179 3.63 -10.99 5.78
CA GLY A 179 3.44 -10.78 4.36
C GLY A 179 2.73 -11.90 3.63
N GLY A 180 2.56 -11.73 2.32
CA GLY A 180 1.82 -12.65 1.48
C GLY A 180 1.60 -12.14 0.06
N LEU A 181 0.79 -12.90 -0.67
CA LEU A 181 0.47 -12.71 -2.09
C LEU A 181 -1.04 -12.81 -2.30
N MET A 182 -1.58 -11.92 -3.13
CA MET A 182 -3.02 -11.90 -3.44
C MET A 182 -3.49 -13.22 -4.08
N PRO A 183 -2.74 -13.85 -5.01
CA PRO A 183 -3.13 -15.17 -5.53
C PRO A 183 -3.19 -16.29 -4.49
N HIS A 184 -2.34 -16.30 -3.46
CA HIS A 184 -2.45 -17.28 -2.37
C HIS A 184 -3.74 -17.07 -1.57
N ALA A 185 -4.17 -15.82 -1.38
CA ALA A 185 -5.46 -15.51 -0.79
C ALA A 185 -6.62 -16.03 -1.66
N PHE A 186 -6.56 -15.84 -2.98
CA PHE A 186 -7.58 -16.38 -3.90
C PHE A 186 -7.60 -17.91 -3.90
N GLN A 187 -6.43 -18.55 -3.87
CA GLN A 187 -6.30 -20.00 -3.77
C GLN A 187 -6.88 -20.53 -2.46
N TYR A 188 -6.61 -19.85 -1.33
CA TYR A 188 -7.19 -20.20 -0.04
C TYR A 188 -8.72 -20.22 -0.10
N ILE A 189 -9.35 -19.19 -0.66
CA ILE A 189 -10.82 -19.12 -0.72
C ILE A 189 -11.39 -20.25 -1.57
N LYS A 190 -10.71 -20.58 -2.68
CA LYS A 190 -11.09 -21.71 -3.53
C LYS A 190 -11.00 -23.04 -2.78
N ASP A 191 -9.92 -23.28 -2.04
CA ASP A 191 -9.71 -24.52 -1.28
C ASP A 191 -10.64 -24.61 -0.06
N ASN A 192 -10.88 -23.48 0.60
CA ASN A 192 -11.70 -23.35 1.79
C ASN A 192 -13.22 -23.39 1.48
N GLY A 193 -13.62 -23.10 0.24
CA GLY A 193 -15.01 -23.02 -0.19
C GLY A 193 -15.72 -21.72 0.23
N GLY A 194 -14.98 -20.72 0.71
CA GLY A 194 -15.54 -19.41 0.97
C GLY A 194 -14.68 -18.46 1.82
N LEU A 195 -15.23 -17.27 2.07
CA LEU A 195 -14.61 -16.23 2.90
C LEU A 195 -15.68 -15.46 3.68
N ASP A 196 -15.43 -15.26 4.97
CA ASP A 196 -16.32 -14.52 5.87
C ASP A 196 -16.43 -13.04 5.52
N THR A 197 -17.53 -12.41 5.94
CA THR A 197 -17.66 -10.94 5.91
C THR A 197 -16.79 -10.26 6.97
N GLU A 198 -16.43 -9.01 6.73
CA GLU A 198 -15.76 -8.16 7.74
C GLU A 198 -16.58 -8.06 9.04
N LYS A 199 -17.91 -8.05 8.94
CA LYS A 199 -18.81 -7.97 10.10
C LYS A 199 -18.74 -9.21 11.00
N SER A 200 -18.66 -10.40 10.40
CA SER A 200 -18.60 -11.67 11.14
C SER A 200 -17.20 -12.00 11.64
N TYR A 201 -16.17 -11.49 10.97
CA TYR A 201 -14.77 -11.72 11.32
C TYR A 201 -13.98 -10.40 11.17
N PRO A 202 -14.04 -9.51 12.19
CA PRO A 202 -13.43 -8.18 12.13
C PRO A 202 -11.90 -8.20 12.11
N TYR A 203 -11.31 -7.17 11.50
CA TYR A 203 -9.87 -6.95 11.46
C TYR A 203 -9.26 -6.58 12.83
N GLU A 204 -8.18 -7.26 13.20
CA GLU A 204 -7.49 -7.13 14.49
C GLU A 204 -6.04 -6.62 14.36
N ALA A 205 -5.53 -6.45 13.13
CA ALA A 205 -4.15 -6.01 12.84
C ALA A 205 -3.05 -6.84 13.54
N ARG A 206 -3.31 -8.12 13.74
CA ARG A 206 -2.39 -9.12 14.29
C ARG A 206 -2.82 -10.49 13.81
N GLU A 207 -1.95 -11.48 13.95
CA GLU A 207 -2.31 -12.86 13.65
C GLU A 207 -2.99 -13.54 14.84
N GLY A 208 -3.96 -14.39 14.53
CA GLY A 208 -4.64 -15.25 15.47
C GLY A 208 -4.88 -16.65 14.90
N PRO A 209 -5.51 -17.54 15.68
CA PRO A 209 -5.96 -18.81 15.15
C PRO A 209 -7.01 -18.59 14.07
N CYS A 210 -7.04 -19.46 13.06
CA CYS A 210 -8.09 -19.44 12.04
C CYS A 210 -9.47 -19.71 12.67
N ARG A 211 -10.43 -18.80 12.44
CA ARG A 211 -11.80 -18.86 12.99
C ARG A 211 -12.89 -18.81 11.91
N TYR A 212 -12.57 -19.24 10.68
CA TYR A 212 -13.53 -19.28 9.57
C TYR A 212 -14.79 -20.06 9.93
N ARG A 213 -15.95 -19.54 9.51
CA ARG A 213 -17.26 -20.18 9.73
C ARG A 213 -18.07 -20.21 8.42
N PRO A 214 -18.34 -21.38 7.82
CA PRO A 214 -19.07 -21.47 6.55
C PRO A 214 -20.40 -20.72 6.52
N GLU A 215 -21.12 -20.67 7.65
CA GLU A 215 -22.38 -19.93 7.82
C GLU A 215 -22.25 -18.41 7.64
N ASN A 216 -21.04 -17.86 7.75
CA ASN A 216 -20.74 -16.43 7.59
C ASN A 216 -20.12 -16.09 6.23
N SER A 217 -19.94 -17.09 5.36
CA SER A 217 -19.34 -16.92 4.05
C SER A 217 -20.20 -16.05 3.14
N ALA A 218 -19.59 -15.04 2.51
CA ALA A 218 -20.27 -14.16 1.56
C ALA A 218 -19.83 -14.35 0.10
N ILE A 219 -18.79 -15.14 -0.15
CA ILE A 219 -18.19 -15.28 -1.46
C ILE A 219 -17.50 -16.64 -1.59
N ASN A 220 -17.43 -17.15 -2.82
CA ASN A 220 -16.60 -18.29 -3.18
C ASN A 220 -15.83 -17.98 -4.47
N VAL A 221 -14.67 -18.60 -4.65
CA VAL A 221 -13.74 -18.37 -5.77
C VAL A 221 -13.53 -19.67 -6.53
N THR A 222 -13.65 -19.65 -7.85
CA THR A 222 -13.42 -20.83 -8.71
C THR A 222 -11.99 -20.88 -9.28
N GLY A 223 -11.28 -19.75 -9.22
CA GLY A 223 -9.88 -19.61 -9.61
C GLY A 223 -9.46 -18.15 -9.62
N PHE A 224 -8.30 -17.86 -10.21
CA PHE A 224 -7.81 -16.50 -10.37
C PHE A 224 -7.02 -16.38 -11.68
N VAL A 225 -6.87 -15.15 -12.12
CA VAL A 225 -6.13 -14.80 -13.32
C VAL A 225 -4.92 -13.98 -12.94
N GLN A 226 -3.77 -14.33 -13.51
CA GLN A 226 -2.58 -13.49 -13.52
C GLN A 226 -2.54 -12.70 -14.83
N ILE A 227 -2.34 -11.39 -14.71
CA ILE A 227 -2.27 -10.48 -15.84
C ILE A 227 -0.81 -10.42 -16.32
N PRO A 228 -0.54 -10.61 -17.62
CA PRO A 228 0.77 -10.40 -18.20
C PRO A 228 1.36 -9.03 -17.86
N VAL A 229 2.69 -8.95 -17.75
CA VAL A 229 3.43 -7.73 -17.37
C VAL A 229 3.41 -6.70 -18.50
N ASP A 230 2.27 -6.03 -18.66
CA ASP A 230 2.01 -5.05 -19.71
C ASP A 230 0.91 -4.07 -19.24
N GLU A 231 1.23 -2.77 -19.19
CA GLU A 231 0.29 -1.74 -18.73
C GLU A 231 -0.98 -1.63 -19.59
N LYS A 232 -0.92 -1.96 -20.89
CA LYS A 232 -2.10 -1.98 -21.77
C LYS A 232 -3.00 -3.17 -21.45
N VAL A 233 -2.42 -4.32 -21.13
CA VAL A 233 -3.18 -5.51 -20.70
C VAL A 233 -3.82 -5.26 -19.33
N LEU A 234 -3.08 -4.66 -18.39
CA LEU A 234 -3.64 -4.21 -17.11
C LEU A 234 -4.79 -3.22 -17.32
N MET A 235 -4.65 -2.26 -18.24
CA MET A 235 -5.69 -1.26 -18.51
C MET A 235 -6.96 -1.91 -19.01
N ASN A 236 -6.84 -2.86 -19.93
CA ASN A 236 -7.97 -3.63 -20.43
C ASN A 236 -8.63 -4.46 -19.31
N ALA A 237 -7.84 -5.13 -18.48
CA ALA A 237 -8.37 -5.86 -17.33
C ALA A 237 -9.14 -4.93 -16.38
N VAL A 238 -8.57 -3.79 -16.00
CA VAL A 238 -9.28 -2.80 -15.16
C VAL A 238 -10.58 -2.35 -15.84
N ALA A 239 -10.57 -2.11 -17.15
CA ALA A 239 -11.74 -1.65 -17.89
C ALA A 239 -12.88 -2.68 -17.99
N THR A 240 -12.53 -3.96 -18.17
CA THR A 240 -13.50 -5.01 -18.53
C THR A 240 -13.83 -5.96 -17.38
N VAL A 241 -12.99 -5.98 -16.34
CA VAL A 241 -13.14 -6.89 -15.20
C VAL A 241 -13.61 -6.16 -13.94
N GLY A 242 -13.06 -4.99 -13.64
CA GLY A 242 -13.31 -4.28 -12.38
C GLY A 242 -12.01 -3.87 -11.68
N PRO A 243 -12.04 -3.62 -10.37
CA PRO A 243 -10.83 -3.40 -9.57
C PRO A 243 -9.87 -4.60 -9.62
N ILE A 244 -8.56 -4.32 -9.73
CA ILE A 244 -7.49 -5.32 -9.90
C ILE A 244 -6.48 -5.21 -8.77
N SER A 245 -6.10 -6.35 -8.17
CA SER A 245 -5.01 -6.40 -7.18
C SER A 245 -3.67 -6.25 -7.87
N VAL A 246 -2.80 -5.38 -7.36
CA VAL A 246 -1.49 -5.06 -7.96
C VAL A 246 -0.41 -4.88 -6.89
N GLY A 247 0.82 -5.30 -7.21
CA GLY A 247 2.02 -4.98 -6.43
C GLY A 247 2.69 -3.68 -6.91
N VAL A 248 3.30 -2.94 -5.98
CA VAL A 248 4.09 -1.74 -6.27
C VAL A 248 5.33 -1.66 -5.37
N ASP A 249 6.34 -0.90 -5.82
CA ASP A 249 7.43 -0.41 -4.97
C ASP A 249 6.96 0.81 -4.18
N ALA A 250 6.77 0.64 -2.87
CA ALA A 250 6.39 1.70 -1.94
C ALA A 250 7.50 2.05 -0.93
N ASN A 251 8.69 1.44 -1.03
CA ASN A 251 9.83 1.69 -0.14
C ASN A 251 10.55 3.02 -0.47
N HIS A 252 9.80 4.11 -0.37
CA HIS A 252 10.27 5.46 -0.62
C HIS A 252 9.62 6.42 0.35
N VAL A 253 10.41 7.30 0.98
CA VAL A 253 9.88 8.37 1.87
C VAL A 253 8.85 9.25 1.13
N LYS A 254 9.05 9.47 -0.17
CA LYS A 254 8.09 10.23 -1.00
C LYS A 254 6.77 9.48 -1.20
N PHE A 255 6.76 8.15 -1.22
CA PHE A 255 5.54 7.35 -1.24
C PHE A 255 4.85 7.40 0.12
N GLN A 256 5.61 7.22 1.21
CA GLN A 256 5.14 7.30 2.60
C GLN A 256 4.38 8.61 2.87
N PHE A 257 4.86 9.74 2.35
CA PHE A 257 4.26 11.06 2.57
C PHE A 257 3.48 11.63 1.38
N TYR A 258 3.16 10.82 0.37
CA TYR A 258 2.36 11.27 -0.76
C TYR A 258 1.07 11.96 -0.28
N LYS A 259 0.74 13.11 -0.88
CA LYS A 259 -0.48 13.86 -0.58
C LYS A 259 -1.42 14.00 -1.77
N SER A 260 -0.93 14.45 -2.91
CA SER A 260 -1.77 14.67 -4.11
C SER A 260 -0.93 14.87 -5.37
N GLY A 261 -1.56 14.76 -6.55
CA GLY A 261 -0.91 14.86 -7.86
C GLY A 261 -0.48 13.49 -8.39
N ILE A 262 0.14 13.44 -9.58
CA ILE A 262 0.59 12.19 -10.19
C ILE A 262 1.95 11.82 -9.60
N TYR A 263 1.99 10.76 -8.79
CA TYR A 263 3.21 10.24 -8.20
C TYR A 263 4.13 9.67 -9.28
N TYR A 264 5.33 10.24 -9.37
CA TYR A 264 6.43 9.74 -10.16
C TYR A 264 7.74 9.86 -9.37
N ASN A 265 8.40 8.75 -9.08
CA ASN A 265 9.70 8.75 -8.42
C ASN A 265 10.74 8.00 -9.27
N PRO A 266 11.79 8.66 -9.80
CA PRO A 266 12.81 8.00 -10.60
C PRO A 266 13.46 6.77 -9.94
N ASP A 267 13.47 6.74 -8.60
CA ASP A 267 14.08 5.67 -7.81
C ASP A 267 13.17 4.43 -7.66
N CYS A 268 11.92 4.48 -8.13
CA CYS A 268 11.01 3.35 -8.09
C CYS A 268 11.54 2.17 -8.93
N SER A 269 11.51 0.98 -8.35
CA SER A 269 11.78 -0.27 -9.04
C SER A 269 10.56 -0.78 -9.78
N SER A 270 10.75 -1.29 -11.00
CA SER A 270 9.73 -2.06 -11.72
C SER A 270 9.78 -3.57 -11.42
N ILE A 271 10.64 -4.00 -10.50
CA ILE A 271 10.94 -5.42 -10.21
C ILE A 271 10.84 -5.72 -8.72
N LYS A 272 11.41 -4.87 -7.86
CA LYS A 272 11.39 -5.06 -6.40
C LYS A 272 10.14 -4.41 -5.83
N LEU A 273 9.08 -5.19 -5.66
CA LEU A 273 7.81 -4.72 -5.09
C LEU A 273 7.71 -5.17 -3.64
N ASP A 274 7.17 -4.31 -2.78
CA ASP A 274 7.03 -4.57 -1.34
C ASP A 274 5.62 -4.31 -0.81
N HIS A 275 4.77 -3.63 -1.59
CA HIS A 275 3.44 -3.26 -1.17
C HIS A 275 2.35 -3.67 -2.16
N ALA A 276 1.19 -4.07 -1.64
CA ALA A 276 0.04 -4.45 -2.45
C ALA A 276 -1.08 -3.41 -2.31
N VAL A 277 -1.61 -2.97 -3.45
CA VAL A 277 -2.69 -1.98 -3.55
C VAL A 277 -3.75 -2.47 -4.52
N LEU A 278 -4.83 -1.72 -4.67
CA LEU A 278 -5.91 -2.05 -5.60
C LEU A 278 -6.00 -0.98 -6.69
N ALA A 279 -5.78 -1.37 -7.95
CA ALA A 279 -6.06 -0.50 -9.10
C ALA A 279 -7.57 -0.42 -9.31
N VAL A 280 -8.15 0.74 -9.02
CA VAL A 280 -9.61 0.99 -9.11
C VAL A 280 -9.99 1.81 -10.35
N GLY A 281 -9.01 2.23 -11.14
CA GLY A 281 -9.27 3.07 -12.29
C GLY A 281 -8.00 3.59 -12.94
N TYR A 282 -8.17 4.46 -13.92
CA TYR A 282 -7.10 5.17 -14.60
C TYR A 282 -7.66 6.42 -15.29
N GLY A 283 -6.77 7.34 -15.65
CA GLY A 283 -7.15 8.57 -16.31
C GLY A 283 -5.97 9.40 -16.76
N PHE A 284 -6.23 10.69 -16.97
CA PHE A 284 -5.23 11.69 -17.30
C PHE A 284 -5.59 13.03 -16.68
N GLU A 285 -4.59 13.90 -16.49
CA GLU A 285 -4.78 15.30 -16.12
C GLU A 285 -4.56 16.20 -17.35
N GLY A 286 -5.39 17.23 -17.50
CA GLY A 286 -5.34 18.12 -18.66
C GLY A 286 -5.80 17.43 -19.95
N LYS A 287 -5.01 17.53 -21.03
CA LYS A 287 -5.28 16.85 -22.30
C LYS A 287 -4.55 15.50 -22.33
N GLU A 288 -5.21 14.47 -22.86
CA GLU A 288 -4.65 13.12 -22.99
C GLU A 288 -3.29 13.10 -23.73
N SER A 289 -3.12 13.98 -24.72
CA SER A 289 -1.88 14.12 -25.50
C SER A 289 -0.69 14.65 -24.69
N HIS A 290 -0.91 15.24 -23.51
CA HIS A 290 0.15 15.81 -22.67
C HIS A 290 0.88 14.77 -21.81
N GLY A 291 0.58 13.47 -21.97
CA GLY A 291 1.31 12.38 -21.30
C GLY A 291 1.12 12.32 -19.77
N SER A 292 0.22 13.11 -19.21
CA SER A 292 -0.08 13.17 -17.77
C SER A 292 -1.09 12.10 -17.37
N LYS A 293 -0.79 10.83 -17.69
CA LYS A 293 -1.66 9.68 -17.42
C LYS A 293 -1.37 9.07 -16.05
N TYR A 294 -2.41 8.52 -15.42
CA TYR A 294 -2.28 7.87 -14.12
C TYR A 294 -3.14 6.62 -13.99
N TRP A 295 -2.66 5.70 -13.16
CA TRP A 295 -3.45 4.69 -12.47
C TRP A 295 -4.07 5.32 -11.23
N PHE A 296 -5.35 5.05 -10.98
CA PHE A 296 -5.99 5.42 -9.73
C PHE A 296 -5.97 4.21 -8.81
N ILE A 297 -5.20 4.30 -7.73
CA ILE A 297 -4.97 3.20 -6.79
C ILE A 297 -5.57 3.51 -5.42
N LYS A 298 -6.20 2.51 -4.81
CA LYS A 298 -6.67 2.52 -3.44
C LYS A 298 -5.64 1.86 -2.55
N ASN A 299 -5.21 2.57 -1.50
CA ASN A 299 -4.29 2.07 -0.50
C ASN A 299 -5.04 1.56 0.76
N SER A 300 -4.31 0.97 1.69
CA SER A 300 -4.82 0.40 2.95
C SER A 300 -4.17 1.03 4.20
N TRP A 301 -3.81 2.31 4.11
CA TRP A 301 -3.17 3.09 5.20
C TRP A 301 -4.09 4.15 5.79
N GLY A 302 -5.41 3.90 5.73
CA GLY A 302 -6.41 4.84 6.19
C GLY A 302 -6.57 6.07 5.29
N THR A 303 -7.58 6.87 5.61
CA THR A 303 -7.93 8.07 4.82
C THR A 303 -7.01 9.27 5.07
N SER A 304 -6.18 9.22 6.11
CA SER A 304 -5.25 10.30 6.42
C SER A 304 -4.05 10.39 5.46
N TRP A 305 -3.77 9.28 4.76
CA TRP A 305 -2.71 9.18 3.77
C TRP A 305 -3.21 9.54 2.37
N GLY A 306 -2.38 10.20 1.55
CA GLY A 306 -2.68 10.51 0.16
C GLY A 306 -3.95 11.35 -0.05
N MET A 307 -4.63 11.05 -1.16
CA MET A 307 -5.90 11.65 -1.55
C MET A 307 -7.05 10.87 -0.90
N ASN A 308 -7.28 11.07 0.40
CA ASN A 308 -8.27 10.33 1.19
C ASN A 308 -8.09 8.80 1.10
N GLY A 309 -6.84 8.33 1.14
CA GLY A 309 -6.48 6.92 1.01
C GLY A 309 -6.19 6.44 -0.42
N TYR A 310 -6.29 7.33 -1.41
CA TYR A 310 -6.00 7.03 -2.81
C TYR A 310 -4.73 7.72 -3.29
N MET A 311 -4.19 7.25 -4.40
CA MET A 311 -3.06 7.86 -5.12
C MET A 311 -3.28 7.78 -6.62
N LYS A 312 -2.81 8.82 -7.32
CA LYS A 312 -2.59 8.78 -8.77
C LYS A 312 -1.14 8.35 -9.00
N LEU A 313 -0.92 7.15 -9.53
CA LEU A 313 0.40 6.63 -9.86
C LEU A 313 0.67 6.80 -11.36
N ALA A 314 1.86 7.24 -11.76
CA ALA A 314 2.18 7.44 -13.18
C ALA A 314 1.89 6.20 -14.04
N LYS A 315 1.16 6.39 -15.15
CA LYS A 315 0.78 5.34 -16.10
C LYS A 315 1.47 5.54 -17.45
N ASP A 316 1.76 4.44 -18.15
CA ASP A 316 2.44 4.41 -19.45
C ASP A 316 3.84 5.04 -19.37
N ARG A 317 4.52 4.81 -18.23
CA ARG A 317 5.82 5.40 -17.88
C ARG A 317 6.82 4.30 -17.48
N ASN A 318 6.98 3.34 -18.40
CA ASN A 318 7.86 2.18 -18.24
C ASN A 318 7.52 1.31 -17.02
N ASN A 319 6.24 0.94 -16.86
CA ASN A 319 5.77 0.14 -15.73
C ASN A 319 6.22 0.74 -14.38
N HIS A 320 5.88 2.01 -14.16
CA HIS A 320 6.38 2.79 -13.05
C HIS A 320 6.02 2.16 -11.69
N CYS A 321 7.02 2.07 -10.80
CA CYS A 321 6.94 1.33 -9.53
C CYS A 321 6.43 -0.12 -9.68
N GLY A 322 6.50 -0.71 -10.88
CA GLY A 322 6.15 -2.10 -11.15
C GLY A 322 4.67 -2.42 -11.14
N ILE A 323 3.78 -1.43 -11.27
CA ILE A 323 2.31 -1.59 -11.15
C ILE A 323 1.68 -2.75 -11.92
N ALA A 324 2.20 -3.10 -13.11
CA ALA A 324 1.71 -4.20 -13.94
C ALA A 324 2.47 -5.53 -13.76
N ARG A 325 3.49 -5.56 -12.88
CA ARG A 325 4.36 -6.72 -12.66
C ARG A 325 3.61 -7.88 -11.99
N ASP A 326 2.94 -7.58 -10.88
CA ASP A 326 2.21 -8.58 -10.08
C ASP A 326 0.72 -8.22 -9.99
N ALA A 327 0.07 -8.23 -11.15
CA ALA A 327 -1.34 -7.90 -11.28
C ALA A 327 -2.21 -9.16 -11.40
N SER A 328 -3.29 -9.24 -10.62
CA SER A 328 -4.18 -10.41 -10.60
C SER A 328 -5.60 -10.09 -10.13
N TYR A 329 -6.54 -10.97 -10.46
CA TYR A 329 -7.92 -10.87 -9.99
C TYR A 329 -8.57 -12.25 -9.81
N PRO A 330 -9.56 -12.39 -8.90
CA PRO A 330 -10.27 -13.63 -8.67
C PRO A 330 -11.39 -13.88 -9.70
N ILE A 331 -11.76 -15.13 -9.90
CA ILE A 331 -12.93 -15.56 -10.69
C ILE A 331 -13.97 -16.14 -9.72
N LEU A 332 -15.20 -15.63 -9.78
CA LEU A 332 -16.33 -16.08 -8.95
C LEU A 332 -17.27 -17.05 -9.66
#